data_AF-A0AAC9W8D7-F1
#
_entry.id   AF-A0AAC9W8D7-F1
#
_cell.length_a   1.000
_cell.length_b   1.000
_cell.length_c   1.000
_cell.angle_alpha   90.00
_cell.angle_beta   90.00
_cell.angle_gamma   90.00
#
_symmetry.space_group_name_H-M   'P 1'
#
loop_
_entity.id
_entity.type
_entity.pdbx_description
1 polymer ?
#
loop_
_entity_poly.entity_id
_entity_poly.type
_entity_poly.pdbx_seq_one_letter_code
_entity_poly.pdbx_strand_id
1 'polypeptide(L)'
;MNDITLIFSKLGFLLSPLNLLKIFRQFEKIMKKPKLDYPKSKKGEDLFLKMDEDVFKFDKNKFTKFTALPREANLVIISTTAYLNCLKLFGTSIDTEINQFLKIVGKEKDLNKLSRMIEEISGSFSTNLSMKELRVIIRKKIM
;
A
#
# COMPACT_ATOMS: atom_id res chain seq x y z
N MET A 1 -7.45 6.86 20.86
CA MET A 1 -7.41 5.95 19.69
C MET A 1 -5.97 5.88 19.18
N ASN A 2 -5.48 4.69 18.87
CA ASN A 2 -4.12 4.50 18.36
C ASN A 2 -4.01 5.17 16.97
N ASP A 3 -2.93 5.91 16.68
CA ASP A 3 -2.76 6.66 15.41
C ASP A 3 -3.02 5.78 14.16
N ILE A 4 -2.72 4.48 14.28
CA ILE A 4 -2.91 3.47 13.24
C ILE A 4 -4.40 3.21 12.97
N THR A 5 -5.23 3.04 14.01
CA THR A 5 -6.68 2.82 13.82
C THR A 5 -7.34 4.00 13.11
N LEU A 6 -6.81 5.21 13.31
CA LEU A 6 -7.28 6.41 12.62
C LEU A 6 -6.88 6.40 11.13
N ILE A 7 -5.64 6.03 10.80
CA ILE A 7 -5.17 5.91 9.41
C ILE A 7 -6.00 4.88 8.64
N PHE A 8 -6.18 3.68 9.20
CA PHE A 8 -6.96 2.62 8.56
C PHE A 8 -8.43 3.02 8.38
N SER A 9 -9.05 3.66 9.39
CA SER A 9 -10.42 4.18 9.27
C SER A 9 -10.54 5.23 8.15
N LYS A 10 -9.58 6.16 8.02
CA LYS A 10 -9.57 7.16 6.94
C LYS A 10 -9.31 6.56 5.56
N LEU A 11 -8.57 5.45 5.50
CA LEU A 11 -8.40 4.64 4.29
C LEU A 11 -9.65 3.81 3.95
N GLY A 12 -10.70 3.87 4.78
CA GLY A 12 -11.98 3.21 4.54
C GLY A 12 -12.07 1.80 5.10
N PHE A 13 -11.11 1.35 5.92
CA PHE A 13 -11.14 0.00 6.51
C PHE A 13 -12.24 -0.15 7.57
N LEU A 14 -13.17 -1.08 7.36
CA LEU A 14 -14.32 -1.35 8.23
C LEU A 14 -14.11 -2.55 9.18
N LEU A 15 -12.91 -2.65 9.76
CA LEU A 15 -12.52 -3.74 10.67
C LEU A 15 -12.58 -3.31 12.14
N SER A 16 -12.73 -4.30 13.04
CA SER A 16 -12.54 -4.08 14.47
C SER A 16 -11.09 -3.68 14.79
N PRO A 17 -10.84 -2.93 15.88
CA PRO A 17 -9.48 -2.51 16.26
C PRO A 17 -8.47 -3.65 16.39
N LEU A 18 -8.90 -4.81 16.91
CA LEU A 18 -8.04 -5.99 17.06
C LEU A 18 -7.65 -6.60 15.70
N ASN A 19 -8.58 -6.64 14.75
CA ASN A 19 -8.33 -7.15 13.41
C ASN A 19 -7.42 -6.21 12.62
N LEU A 20 -7.61 -4.90 12.76
CA LEU A 20 -6.69 -3.90 12.21
C LEU A 20 -5.26 -4.08 12.73
N LEU A 21 -5.10 -4.35 14.02
CA LEU A 21 -3.79 -4.58 14.61
C LEU A 21 -3.12 -5.85 14.06
N LYS A 22 -3.88 -6.93 13.82
CA LYS A 22 -3.36 -8.16 13.21
C LYS A 22 -2.84 -7.91 11.80
N ILE A 23 -3.63 -7.24 10.97
CA ILE A 23 -3.26 -6.85 9.60
C ILE A 23 -2.02 -5.95 9.61
N PHE A 24 -2.00 -4.95 10.49
CA PHE A 24 -0.87 -4.05 10.64
C PHE A 24 0.43 -4.79 11.02
N ARG A 25 0.37 -5.71 12.00
CA ARG A 25 1.54 -6.52 12.41
C ARG A 25 2.06 -7.38 11.26
N GLN A 26 1.19 -7.91 10.41
CA GLN A 26 1.59 -8.67 9.24
C GLN A 26 2.30 -7.77 8.23
N PHE A 27 1.74 -6.59 7.96
CA PHE A 27 2.38 -5.60 7.09
C PHE A 27 3.74 -5.10 7.65
N GLU A 28 3.85 -4.91 8.98
CA GLU A 28 5.12 -4.60 9.65
C GLU A 28 6.20 -5.66 9.41
N LYS A 29 5.84 -6.94 9.35
CA LYS A 29 6.80 -8.00 9.05
C LYS A 29 7.38 -7.85 7.64
N ILE A 30 6.57 -7.46 6.68
CA ILE A 30 7.02 -7.25 5.29
C ILE A 30 7.90 -6.00 5.19
N MET A 31 7.56 -4.92 5.92
CA MET A 31 8.37 -3.69 6.00
C MET A 31 9.75 -3.91 6.64
N LYS A 32 9.99 -5.04 7.31
CA LYS A 32 11.30 -5.40 7.88
C LYS A 32 12.23 -6.10 6.89
N LYS A 33 11.77 -6.42 5.68
CA LYS A 33 12.62 -6.96 4.62
C LYS A 33 13.75 -5.97 4.26
N PRO A 34 14.86 -6.45 3.65
CA PRO A 34 15.92 -5.57 3.18
C PRO A 34 15.35 -4.42 2.36
N LYS A 35 15.80 -3.21 2.68
CA LYS A 35 15.30 -2.01 2.02
C LYS A 35 15.76 -1.97 0.58
N LEU A 36 14.91 -1.42 -0.27
CA LEU A 36 15.27 -1.07 -1.64
C LEU A 36 16.40 -0.05 -1.61
N ASP A 37 17.46 -0.32 -2.36
CA ASP A 37 18.52 0.65 -2.64
C ASP A 37 18.06 1.61 -3.74
N TYR A 38 17.21 2.56 -3.35
CA TYR A 38 16.71 3.62 -4.22
C TYR A 38 16.85 4.98 -3.52
N PRO A 39 17.41 6.01 -4.19
CA PRO A 39 17.56 7.32 -3.60
C PRO A 39 16.23 7.87 -3.08
N LYS A 40 16.21 8.21 -1.79
CA LYS A 40 15.06 8.85 -1.15
C LYS A 40 15.01 10.32 -1.49
N SER A 41 13.82 10.85 -1.73
CA SER A 41 13.63 12.29 -1.82
C SER A 41 13.79 12.91 -0.43
N LYS A 42 14.81 13.76 -0.24
CA LYS A 42 15.03 14.48 1.04
C LYS A 42 13.99 15.57 1.31
N LYS A 43 13.28 16.02 0.28
CA LYS A 43 12.30 17.13 0.34
C LYS A 43 10.86 16.70 0.00
N GLY A 44 10.68 15.62 -0.75
CA GLY A 44 9.39 15.19 -1.25
C GLY A 44 8.61 14.35 -0.23
N GLU A 45 7.38 14.74 0.04
CA GLU A 45 6.38 13.90 0.73
C GLU A 45 5.63 12.98 -0.24
N ASP A 46 6.02 12.99 -1.51
CA ASP A 46 5.36 12.22 -2.54
C ASP A 46 5.77 10.76 -2.43
N LEU A 47 4.74 9.90 -2.32
CA LEU A 47 4.86 8.46 -2.32
C LEU A 47 4.57 7.95 -3.73
N PHE A 48 5.44 7.09 -4.23
CA PHE A 48 5.29 6.44 -5.52
C PHE A 48 5.09 4.94 -5.32
N LEU A 49 4.21 4.38 -6.13
CA LEU A 49 4.03 2.94 -6.28
C LEU A 49 4.49 2.56 -7.69
N LYS A 50 5.39 1.59 -7.78
CA LYS A 50 5.77 0.98 -9.05
C LYS A 50 5.21 -0.43 -9.12
N MET A 51 4.52 -0.73 -10.21
CA MET A 51 4.03 -2.05 -10.59
C MET A 51 4.61 -2.38 -11.96
N ASP A 52 5.77 -3.05 -11.95
CA ASP A 52 6.58 -3.30 -13.15
C ASP A 52 6.81 -2.03 -14.00
N GLU A 53 6.16 -1.91 -15.16
CA GLU A 53 6.29 -0.75 -16.05
C GLU A 53 5.45 0.46 -15.61
N ASP A 54 4.40 0.23 -14.83
CA ASP A 54 3.50 1.29 -14.39
C ASP A 54 4.03 1.98 -13.13
N VAL A 55 3.97 3.31 -13.17
CA VAL A 55 4.30 4.17 -12.03
C VAL A 55 3.07 4.97 -11.63
N PHE A 56 2.78 4.99 -10.34
CA PHE A 56 1.69 5.76 -9.75
C PHE A 56 2.22 6.69 -8.68
N LYS A 57 1.65 7.89 -8.61
CA LYS A 57 1.88 8.84 -7.53
C LYS A 57 0.69 8.81 -6.57
N PHE A 58 0.95 8.69 -5.28
CA PHE A 58 -0.05 8.81 -4.24
C PHE A 58 -0.21 10.27 -3.80
N ASP A 59 -1.37 10.85 -4.10
CA ASP A 59 -1.73 12.20 -3.69
C ASP A 59 -3.24 12.30 -3.45
N LYS A 60 -3.66 13.16 -2.51
CA LYS A 60 -5.08 13.36 -2.15
C LYS A 60 -5.85 12.05 -1.98
N ASN A 61 -5.27 11.12 -1.23
CA ASN A 61 -5.83 9.78 -0.94
C ASN A 61 -6.13 8.91 -2.19
N LYS A 62 -5.41 9.10 -3.30
CA LYS A 62 -5.55 8.30 -4.53
C LYS A 62 -4.21 8.08 -5.22
N PHE A 63 -4.13 7.00 -6.00
CA PHE A 63 -3.03 6.73 -6.92
C PHE A 63 -3.38 7.24 -8.32
N THR A 64 -2.54 8.12 -8.88
CA THR A 64 -2.68 8.61 -10.25
C THR A 64 -1.51 8.11 -11.07
N LYS A 65 -1.78 7.60 -12.29
CA LYS A 65 -0.72 7.17 -13.20
C LYS A 65 0.25 8.33 -13.47
N PHE A 66 1.54 8.04 -13.41
CA PHE A 66 2.62 9.01 -13.54
C PHE A 66 3.56 8.56 -14.65
N THR A 67 4.17 9.51 -15.35
CA THR A 67 4.87 9.25 -16.62
C THR A 67 6.18 8.50 -16.45
N ALA A 68 6.95 8.78 -15.39
CA ALA A 68 8.22 8.10 -15.13
C ALA A 68 8.60 8.17 -13.65
N LEU A 69 9.32 7.15 -13.17
CA LEU A 69 9.84 7.14 -11.81
C LEU A 69 10.91 8.24 -11.64
N PRO A 70 10.77 9.19 -10.68
CA PRO A 70 11.76 10.24 -10.46
C PRO A 70 13.08 9.69 -9.92
N ARG A 71 14.20 10.36 -10.22
CA ARG A 71 15.55 9.96 -9.75
C ARG A 71 15.66 9.79 -8.23
N GLU A 72 14.89 10.55 -7.47
CA GLU A 72 14.72 10.38 -6.02
C GLU A 72 13.23 10.24 -5.69
N ALA A 73 12.84 9.19 -4.97
CA ALA A 73 11.44 8.92 -4.66
C ALA A 73 11.28 8.16 -3.34
N ASN A 74 10.20 8.45 -2.61
CA ASN A 74 9.70 7.54 -1.57
C ASN A 74 8.93 6.43 -2.30
N LEU A 75 9.49 5.23 -2.33
CA LEU A 75 9.06 4.22 -3.30
C LEU A 75 8.58 2.96 -2.61
N VAL A 76 7.43 2.47 -3.07
CA VAL A 76 6.93 1.11 -2.83
C VAL A 76 6.87 0.40 -4.18
N ILE A 77 7.35 -0.83 -4.21
CA ILE A 77 7.32 -1.70 -5.39
C ILE A 77 6.52 -2.95 -5.02
N ILE A 78 5.63 -3.35 -5.91
CA ILE A 78 5.02 -4.68 -5.96
C ILE A 78 5.00 -5.13 -7.42
N SER A 79 4.91 -6.43 -7.68
CA SER A 79 4.75 -6.95 -9.06
C SER A 79 3.30 -6.83 -9.54
N THR A 80 3.10 -6.68 -10.85
CA THR A 80 1.78 -6.74 -11.48
C THR A 80 1.14 -8.11 -11.24
N THR A 81 1.92 -9.19 -11.29
CA THR A 81 1.43 -10.55 -10.96
C THR A 81 0.82 -10.62 -9.57
N ALA A 82 1.48 -10.05 -8.55
CA ALA A 82 0.92 -10.02 -7.19
C ALA A 82 -0.38 -9.19 -7.13
N TYR A 83 -0.45 -8.07 -7.86
CA TYR A 83 -1.67 -7.28 -7.96
C TYR A 83 -2.81 -8.07 -8.62
N LEU A 84 -2.56 -8.77 -9.73
CA LEU A 84 -3.54 -9.61 -10.41
C LEU A 84 -4.04 -10.76 -9.52
N ASN A 85 -3.15 -11.39 -8.74
CA ASN A 85 -3.54 -12.39 -7.75
C ASN A 85 -4.46 -11.80 -6.69
N CYS A 86 -4.20 -10.57 -6.24
CA CYS A 86 -5.10 -9.86 -5.35
C CYS A 86 -6.47 -9.61 -6.02
N LEU A 87 -6.53 -9.17 -7.28
CA LEU A 87 -7.80 -8.99 -7.98
C LEU A 87 -8.62 -10.29 -8.02
N LYS A 88 -7.97 -11.42 -8.32
CA LYS A 88 -8.57 -12.75 -8.32
C LYS A 88 -9.07 -13.17 -6.94
N LEU A 89 -8.29 -12.92 -5.89
CA LEU A 89 -8.65 -13.21 -4.50
C LEU A 89 -9.95 -12.49 -4.06
N PHE A 90 -10.18 -11.28 -4.58
CA PHE A 90 -11.38 -10.49 -4.29
C PHE A 90 -12.51 -10.68 -5.32
N GLY A 91 -12.33 -11.54 -6.33
CA GLY A 91 -13.34 -11.81 -7.36
C GLY A 91 -13.62 -10.61 -8.26
N THR A 92 -12.61 -9.77 -8.51
CA THR A 92 -12.71 -8.55 -9.33
C THR A 92 -12.12 -8.76 -10.72
N SER A 93 -12.53 -7.93 -11.69
CA SER A 93 -11.98 -7.96 -13.05
C SER A 93 -10.50 -7.63 -13.06
N ILE A 94 -9.73 -8.20 -14.01
CA ILE A 94 -8.33 -7.84 -14.25
C ILE A 94 -8.16 -6.37 -14.65
N ASP A 95 -9.20 -5.76 -15.24
CA ASP A 95 -9.20 -4.36 -15.65
C ASP A 95 -9.55 -3.39 -14.50
N THR A 96 -9.71 -3.91 -13.28
CA THR A 96 -10.05 -3.08 -12.11
C THR A 96 -8.90 -2.13 -11.79
N GLU A 97 -9.17 -0.82 -11.87
CA GLU A 97 -8.22 0.22 -11.51
C GLU A 97 -7.82 0.15 -10.03
N ILE A 98 -6.57 0.48 -9.72
CA ILE A 98 -6.03 0.42 -8.35
C ILE A 98 -6.88 1.18 -7.32
N ASN A 99 -7.40 2.36 -7.67
CA ASN A 99 -8.23 3.14 -6.75
C ASN A 99 -9.59 2.47 -6.48
N GLN A 100 -10.14 1.76 -7.47
CA GLN A 100 -11.37 1.01 -7.31
C GLN A 100 -11.11 -0.22 -6.44
N PHE A 101 -10.01 -0.93 -6.71
CA PHE A 101 -9.59 -2.08 -5.91
C PHE A 101 -9.37 -1.71 -4.43
N LEU A 102 -8.65 -0.62 -4.15
CA LEU A 102 -8.42 -0.17 -2.76
C LEU A 102 -9.73 0.17 -2.02
N LYS A 103 -10.75 0.67 -2.71
CA LYS A 103 -12.07 0.90 -2.10
C LYS A 103 -12.78 -0.42 -1.75
N ILE A 104 -12.61 -1.46 -2.57
CA ILE A 104 -13.14 -2.81 -2.30
C ILE A 104 -12.44 -3.39 -1.09
N VAL A 105 -11.10 -3.34 -1.06
CA VAL A 105 -10.27 -3.82 0.05
C VAL A 105 -10.63 -3.11 1.37
N GLY A 106 -10.83 -1.79 1.36
CA GLY A 106 -11.24 -1.05 2.56
C GLY A 106 -12.58 -1.55 3.14
N LYS A 107 -13.51 -1.95 2.29
CA LYS A 107 -14.83 -2.45 2.74
C LYS A 107 -14.83 -3.92 3.14
N GLU A 108 -13.75 -4.66 2.87
CA GLU A 108 -13.65 -6.08 3.18
C GLU A 108 -13.53 -6.30 4.70
N LYS A 109 -14.34 -7.23 5.20
CA LYS A 109 -14.39 -7.62 6.62
C LYS A 109 -13.75 -8.98 6.86
N ASP A 110 -13.57 -9.78 5.82
CA ASP A 110 -12.90 -11.07 5.87
C ASP A 110 -11.40 -10.88 6.12
N LEU A 111 -11.00 -11.13 7.37
CA LEU A 111 -9.61 -11.05 7.81
C LEU A 111 -8.70 -12.03 7.04
N ASN A 112 -9.21 -13.21 6.66
CA ASN A 112 -8.41 -14.20 5.95
C ASN A 112 -8.10 -13.74 4.53
N LYS A 113 -9.06 -13.11 3.83
CA LYS A 113 -8.79 -12.48 2.53
C LYS A 113 -7.77 -11.36 2.64
N LEU A 114 -7.91 -10.49 3.64
CA LEU A 114 -6.96 -9.38 3.86
C LEU A 114 -5.55 -9.91 4.21
N SER A 115 -5.45 -10.96 5.02
CA SER A 115 -4.18 -11.62 5.33
C SER A 115 -3.53 -12.22 4.08
N ARG A 116 -4.32 -12.93 3.27
CA ARG A 116 -3.87 -13.53 2.02
C ARG A 116 -3.41 -12.49 1.01
N MET A 117 -4.11 -11.36 0.90
CA MET A 117 -3.68 -10.24 0.05
C MET A 117 -2.28 -9.76 0.43
N ILE A 118 -2.01 -9.65 1.74
CA ILE A 118 -0.71 -9.23 2.26
C ILE A 118 0.37 -10.29 1.96
N GLU A 119 0.02 -11.57 2.02
CA GLU A 119 0.89 -12.67 1.61
C GLU A 119 1.23 -12.63 0.11
N GLU A 120 0.23 -12.40 -0.75
CA GLU A 120 0.41 -12.29 -2.21
C GLU A 120 1.39 -11.16 -2.57
N ILE A 121 1.22 -9.96 -1.98
CA ILE A 121 2.13 -8.84 -2.27
C ILE A 121 3.51 -9.03 -1.62
N SER A 122 3.60 -9.78 -0.51
CA SER A 122 4.84 -9.95 0.26
C SER A 122 6.00 -10.38 -0.62
N GLY A 123 5.80 -11.36 -1.51
CA GLY A 123 6.87 -11.93 -2.33
C GLY A 123 7.61 -10.92 -3.21
N SER A 124 6.91 -9.88 -3.67
CA SER A 124 7.46 -8.83 -4.54
C SER A 124 7.57 -7.46 -3.87
N PHE A 125 7.16 -7.35 -2.61
CA PHE A 125 7.16 -6.08 -1.88
C PHE A 125 8.59 -5.61 -1.61
N SER A 126 8.89 -4.39 -2.03
CA SER A 126 10.13 -3.69 -1.70
C SER A 126 9.88 -2.21 -1.48
N THR A 127 10.64 -1.59 -0.57
CA THR A 127 10.53 -0.16 -0.30
C THR A 127 11.84 0.39 0.26
N ASN A 128 12.14 1.65 -0.04
CA ASN A 128 13.24 2.34 0.63
C ASN A 128 12.80 2.93 2.00
N LEU A 129 11.51 2.94 2.31
CA LEU A 129 10.95 3.57 3.51
C LEU A 129 11.02 2.66 4.74
N SER A 130 11.18 3.27 5.91
CA SER A 130 10.81 2.67 7.17
C SER A 130 9.30 2.78 7.41
N MET A 131 8.77 1.93 8.28
CA MET A 131 7.37 2.01 8.70
C MET A 131 6.99 3.37 9.32
N LYS A 132 7.93 4.04 10.01
CA LYS A 132 7.70 5.38 10.55
C LYS A 132 7.52 6.41 9.44
N GLU A 133 8.40 6.38 8.43
CA GLU A 133 8.33 7.30 7.29
C GLU A 133 7.05 7.09 6.48
N LEU A 134 6.72 5.83 6.15
CA LEU A 134 5.51 5.50 5.39
C LEU A 134 4.24 5.98 6.10
N ARG A 135 4.13 5.78 7.41
CA ARG A 135 3.00 6.28 8.21
C ARG A 135 2.87 7.80 8.17
N VAL A 136 3.99 8.53 8.29
CA VAL A 136 3.98 10.00 8.25
C VAL A 136 3.52 10.50 6.89
N ILE A 137 4.02 9.92 5.81
CA ILE A 137 3.66 10.31 4.43
C ILE A 137 2.17 10.05 4.19
N ILE A 138 1.68 8.84 4.48
CA ILE A 138 0.27 8.48 4.31
C ILE A 138 -0.63 9.41 5.12
N ARG A 139 -0.27 9.71 6.38
CA ARG A 139 -1.04 10.62 7.23
C ARG A 139 -1.19 12.01 6.60
N LYS A 140 -0.12 12.59 6.07
CA LYS A 140 -0.14 13.93 5.45
C LYS A 140 -0.93 13.99 4.14
N LYS A 141 -1.04 12.89 3.41
CA LYS A 141 -1.76 12.83 2.12
C LYS A 141 -3.25 12.51 2.25
N ILE A 142 -3.69 12.13 3.45
CA ILE A 142 -5.08 11.73 3.75
C ILE A 142 -5.74 12.70 4.75
N MET A 143 -4.95 13.35 5.62
CA MET A 143 -5.41 14.41 6.51
C MET A 143 -5.32 15.77 5.82
#